data_AF-A0A8X6JXL8-F1
#
_entry.id   AF-A0A8X6JXL8-F1
#
_cell.length_a   1.000
_cell.length_b   1.000
_cell.length_c   1.000
_cell.angle_alpha   90.00
_cell.angle_beta   90.00
_cell.angle_gamma   90.00
#
_symmetry.space_group_name_H-M   'P 1'
#
loop_
_entity.id
_entity.type
_entity.pdbx_description
1 polymer ?
#
loop_
_entity_poly.entity_id
_entity_poly.type
_entity_poly.pdbx_seq_one_letter_code
_entity_poly.pdbx_strand_id
1 'polypeptide(L)'
;MNEEMEFINFSIEVPIYKQYHKFIIGKGGENINIRDETITKIDLQAEGAEFDVIAIRGPKEGAMKAKKRLLEIRNNFFGTLIAEIKANPDHHKF
;
A
#
# COMPACT_ATOMS: atom_id res chain seq x y z
N MET A 1 8.03 30.75 -5.64
CA MET A 1 8.14 29.28 -5.47
C MET A 1 6.98 28.64 -6.22
N ASN A 2 7.27 27.82 -7.24
CA ASN A 2 6.28 27.14 -8.08
C ASN A 2 5.59 26.00 -7.31
N GLU A 3 4.67 26.31 -6.40
CA GLU A 3 3.94 25.27 -5.64
C GLU A 3 2.48 25.09 -6.08
N GLU A 4 1.97 25.93 -6.98
CA GLU A 4 0.54 25.91 -7.34
C GLU A 4 0.22 25.14 -8.65
N MET A 5 1.22 24.64 -9.39
CA MET A 5 1.03 24.02 -10.72
C MET A 5 1.33 22.52 -10.81
N GLU A 6 1.18 21.76 -9.73
CA GLU A 6 1.20 20.27 -9.76
C GLU A 6 -0.14 19.64 -9.31
N PHE A 7 -1.25 20.39 -9.41
CA PHE A 7 -2.52 19.97 -8.81
C PHE A 7 -3.13 18.67 -9.40
N ILE A 8 -2.64 18.19 -10.56
CA ILE A 8 -3.22 17.00 -11.23
C ILE A 8 -2.22 16.02 -11.86
N ASN A 9 -0.91 16.29 -11.88
CA ASN A 9 0.05 15.41 -12.58
C ASN A 9 0.82 14.45 -11.66
N PHE A 10 0.67 14.60 -10.34
CA PHE A 10 1.42 13.76 -9.41
C PHE A 10 0.85 12.34 -9.37
N SER A 11 1.68 11.39 -9.79
CA SER A 11 1.38 9.96 -9.83
C SER A 11 2.42 9.20 -9.02
N ILE A 12 1.97 8.28 -8.16
CA ILE A 12 2.83 7.39 -7.38
C ILE A 12 2.47 5.95 -7.71
N GLU A 13 3.49 5.13 -7.93
CA GLU A 13 3.35 3.70 -8.11
C GLU A 13 3.82 2.95 -6.86
N VAL A 14 3.02 2.01 -6.38
CA VAL A 14 3.32 1.18 -5.21
C VAL A 14 3.22 -0.30 -5.59
N PRO A 15 4.34 -1.04 -5.61
CA PRO A 15 4.31 -2.47 -5.87
C PRO A 15 3.74 -3.22 -4.66
N ILE A 16 2.78 -4.10 -4.91
CA ILE A 16 2.15 -4.98 -3.92
C ILE A 16 2.16 -6.43 -4.41
N TYR A 17 2.30 -7.39 -3.50
CA TYR A 17 2.18 -8.80 -3.89
C TYR A 17 0.70 -9.16 -4.12
N LYS A 18 0.44 -10.00 -5.12
CA LYS A 18 -0.90 -10.50 -5.45
C LYS A 18 -1.65 -11.10 -4.26
N GLN A 19 -0.93 -11.78 -3.38
CA GLN A 19 -1.48 -12.37 -2.16
C GLN A 19 -2.15 -11.35 -1.22
N TYR A 20 -1.73 -10.08 -1.27
CA TYR A 20 -2.26 -9.01 -0.41
C TYR A 20 -3.41 -8.21 -1.04
N HIS A 21 -3.77 -8.47 -2.29
CA HIS A 21 -4.84 -7.75 -3.01
C HIS A 21 -6.18 -7.80 -2.29
N LYS A 22 -6.51 -8.97 -1.74
CA LYS A 22 -7.73 -9.19 -0.99
C LYS A 22 -7.86 -8.29 0.25
N PHE A 23 -6.76 -7.81 0.81
CA PHE A 23 -6.78 -6.90 1.97
C PHE A 23 -6.89 -5.43 1.55
N ILE A 24 -6.34 -5.07 0.39
CA ILE A 24 -6.42 -3.70 -0.15
C ILE A 24 -7.80 -3.44 -0.82
N ILE A 25 -8.31 -4.42 -1.59
CA ILE A 25 -9.47 -4.31 -2.49
C ILE A 25 -10.71 -5.05 -1.96
N GLY A 26 -10.58 -5.90 -0.93
CA GLY A 26 -11.67 -6.77 -0.44
C GLY A 26 -12.97 -6.05 -0.04
N LYS A 27 -14.00 -6.78 0.38
CA LYS A 27 -15.29 -6.21 0.82
C LYS A 27 -15.05 -5.21 1.97
N GLY A 28 -15.01 -3.90 1.65
CA GLY A 28 -14.71 -2.80 2.59
C GLY A 28 -13.27 -2.27 2.53
N GLY A 29 -12.50 -2.63 1.49
CA GLY A 29 -11.06 -2.43 1.40
C GLY A 29 -10.58 -1.02 1.71
N GLU A 30 -9.38 -0.95 2.30
CA GLU A 30 -8.63 0.28 2.58
C GLU A 30 -8.54 1.19 1.35
N ASN A 31 -8.57 0.63 0.14
CA ASN A 31 -8.63 1.41 -1.10
C ASN A 31 -9.76 2.46 -1.11
N ILE A 32 -10.96 2.11 -0.64
CA ILE A 32 -12.10 3.04 -0.64
C ILE A 32 -11.89 4.15 0.38
N ASN A 33 -11.45 3.80 1.60
CA ASN A 33 -11.17 4.77 2.66
C ASN A 33 -10.05 5.74 2.28
N ILE A 34 -8.96 5.21 1.71
CA ILE A 34 -7.84 6.03 1.27
C ILE A 34 -8.28 6.96 0.14
N ARG A 35 -9.03 6.46 -0.83
CA ARG A 35 -9.51 7.27 -1.97
C ARG A 35 -10.40 8.43 -1.51
N ASP A 36 -11.30 8.17 -0.57
CA ASP A 36 -12.22 9.16 -0.01
C ASP A 36 -11.49 10.19 0.87
N GLU A 37 -10.60 9.72 1.77
CA GLU A 37 -9.85 10.58 2.68
C GLU A 37 -8.81 11.47 1.96
N THR A 38 -8.24 10.99 0.85
CA THR A 38 -7.15 11.67 0.14
C THR A 38 -7.58 12.39 -1.13
N ILE A 39 -8.83 12.19 -1.57
CA ILE A 39 -9.37 12.67 -2.85
C ILE A 39 -8.38 12.40 -4.00
N THR A 40 -7.85 11.17 -4.02
CA THR A 40 -6.97 10.68 -5.09
C THR A 40 -7.68 9.63 -5.92
N LYS A 41 -7.12 9.29 -7.07
CA LYS A 41 -7.55 8.17 -7.90
C LYS A 41 -6.55 7.04 -7.73
N ILE A 42 -7.02 5.92 -7.21
CA ILE A 42 -6.22 4.71 -7.03
C ILE A 42 -6.64 3.70 -8.09
N ASP A 43 -5.71 3.35 -8.96
CA ASP A 43 -5.86 2.39 -10.05
C ASP A 43 -4.91 1.23 -9.82
N LEU A 44 -5.32 0.02 -10.17
CA LEU A 44 -4.50 -1.17 -9.95
C LEU A 44 -4.06 -1.71 -11.31
N GLN A 45 -2.78 -1.51 -11.59
CA GLN A 45 -2.13 -1.92 -12.82
C GLN A 45 -1.50 -3.29 -12.60
N ALA A 46 -2.10 -4.29 -13.23
CA ALA A 46 -1.58 -5.66 -13.15
C ALA A 46 -0.41 -5.86 -14.13
N GLU A 47 0.76 -5.31 -13.79
CA GLU A 47 1.95 -5.35 -14.65
C GLU A 47 2.83 -6.60 -14.45
N GLY A 48 2.69 -7.34 -13.35
CA GLY A 48 3.60 -8.44 -13.03
C GLY A 48 2.92 -9.80 -12.87
N ALA A 49 3.71 -10.87 -12.98
CA ALA A 49 3.24 -12.24 -12.73
C ALA A 49 2.98 -12.48 -11.22
N GLU A 50 3.83 -11.92 -10.35
CA GLU A 50 3.84 -12.16 -8.90
C GLU A 50 3.48 -10.91 -8.07
N PHE A 51 3.69 -9.74 -8.65
CA PHE A 51 3.43 -8.43 -8.07
C PHE A 51 2.54 -7.62 -9.01
N ASP A 52 1.69 -6.78 -8.44
CA ASP A 52 0.96 -5.77 -9.20
C ASP A 52 1.31 -4.38 -8.66
N VAL A 53 1.06 -3.37 -9.47
CA VAL A 53 1.41 -1.99 -9.18
C VAL A 53 0.13 -1.20 -8.93
N ILE A 54 0.04 -0.54 -7.79
CA ILE A 54 -1.04 0.41 -7.52
C ILE A 54 -0.57 1.79 -7.96
N ALA A 55 -1.24 2.36 -8.95
CA ALA A 55 -1.03 3.71 -9.44
C ALA A 55 -1.99 4.67 -8.76
N ILE A 56 -1.45 5.62 -7.99
CA ILE A 56 -2.19 6.65 -7.28
C ILE A 56 -1.98 7.97 -8.00
N ARG A 57 -3.05 8.58 -8.50
CA ARG A 57 -3.02 9.86 -9.23
C ARG A 57 -3.84 10.90 -8.48
N GLY A 58 -3.27 12.06 -8.21
CA GLY A 58 -4.01 13.13 -7.55
C GLY A 58 -3.10 14.19 -6.96
N PRO A 59 -3.60 15.03 -6.02
CA PRO A 59 -2.79 16.04 -5.37
C PRO A 59 -1.65 15.39 -4.59
N LYS A 60 -0.46 16.04 -4.60
CA LYS A 60 0.76 15.55 -3.96
C LYS A 60 0.56 15.11 -2.51
N GLU A 61 -0.17 15.90 -1.73
CA GLU A 61 -0.48 15.60 -0.34
C GLU A 61 -1.34 14.34 -0.19
N GLY A 62 -2.42 14.26 -0.96
CA GLY A 62 -3.30 13.10 -0.97
C GLY A 62 -2.59 11.84 -1.43
N ALA A 63 -1.79 11.92 -2.50
CA ALA A 63 -1.08 10.78 -3.05
C ALA A 63 0.02 10.28 -2.10
N MET A 64 0.74 11.18 -1.41
CA MET A 64 1.68 10.77 -0.35
C MET A 64 0.97 10.09 0.81
N LYS A 65 -0.17 10.63 1.25
CA LYS A 65 -0.96 10.04 2.33
C LYS A 65 -1.48 8.65 1.94
N ALA A 66 -1.97 8.50 0.71
CA ALA A 66 -2.42 7.24 0.16
C ALA A 66 -1.30 6.21 0.04
N LYS A 67 -0.13 6.61 -0.48
CA LYS A 67 1.08 5.79 -0.51
C LYS A 67 1.44 5.29 0.88
N LYS A 68 1.45 6.19 1.88
CA LYS A 68 1.79 5.84 3.26
C LYS A 68 0.85 4.78 3.81
N ARG A 69 -0.47 4.94 3.65
CA ARG A 69 -1.45 3.94 4.08
C ARG A 69 -1.24 2.59 3.39
N LEU A 70 -1.05 2.56 2.08
CA LEU A 70 -0.74 1.33 1.33
C LEU A 70 0.53 0.63 1.84
N LEU A 71 1.57 1.41 2.14
CA LEU A 71 2.82 0.90 2.71
C LEU A 71 2.62 0.35 4.13
N GLU A 72 1.81 1.01 4.96
CA GLU A 72 1.47 0.54 6.30
C GLU A 72 0.68 -0.76 6.26
N ILE A 73 -0.31 -0.88 5.37
CA ILE A 73 -1.04 -2.13 5.17
C ILE A 73 -0.08 -3.23 4.74
N ARG A 74 0.73 -2.97 3.71
CA ARG A 74 1.77 -3.90 3.24
C ARG A 74 2.68 -4.34 4.38
N ASN A 75 3.16 -3.39 5.18
CA ASN A 75 4.08 -3.67 6.28
C ASN A 75 3.40 -4.38 7.45
N ASN A 76 2.15 -4.07 7.76
CA ASN A 76 1.40 -4.75 8.80
C ASN A 76 1.20 -6.22 8.44
N PHE A 77 0.78 -6.51 7.20
CA PHE A 77 0.60 -7.88 6.74
C PHE A 77 1.92 -8.64 6.51
N PHE A 78 2.99 -7.96 6.09
CA PHE A 78 4.33 -8.57 6.01
C PHE A 78 4.96 -8.78 7.40
N GLY A 79 4.76 -7.82 8.29
CA GLY A 79 5.26 -7.75 9.66
C GLY A 79 4.71 -8.85 10.56
N THR A 80 3.40 -9.14 10.48
CA THR A 80 2.80 -10.25 11.23
C THR A 80 3.43 -11.59 10.85
N LEU A 81 3.78 -11.79 9.57
CA LEU A 81 4.39 -13.03 9.10
C LEU A 81 5.84 -13.21 9.62
N ILE A 82 6.59 -12.12 9.79
CA ILE A 82 7.99 -12.18 10.28
C ILE A 82 8.11 -12.09 11.81
N ALA A 83 7.09 -11.56 12.50
CA ALA A 83 7.10 -11.44 13.95
C ALA A 83 7.00 -12.80 14.67
N GLU A 84 6.45 -13.83 14.01
CA GLU A 84 6.39 -15.18 14.58
C GLU A 84 7.75 -15.91 14.54
N ILE A 85 8.72 -15.44 13.74
CA ILE A 85 10.05 -16.07 13.61
C ILE A 85 11.06 -15.52 14.66
N LYS A 86 10.70 -14.48 15.43
CA LYS A 86 11.56 -13.88 16.45
C LYS A 86 11.16 -14.15 17.90
N ALA A 87 10.30 -15.13 18.15
CA ALA A 87 9.84 -15.46 19.50
C ALA A 87 10.02 -16.94 19.89
N ASN A 88 10.98 -17.67 19.32
CA ASN A 88 11.46 -18.93 19.92
C ASN A 88 12.87 -19.29 19.43
N PRO A 89 13.95 -18.82 20.10
CA PRO A 89 15.16 -19.60 20.17
C PRO A 89 14.98 -20.68 21.24
N ASP A 90 14.88 -21.92 20.79
CA ASP A 90 15.46 -23.06 21.48
C ASP A 90 14.82 -23.52 22.81
N HIS A 91 13.78 -24.34 22.65
CA HIS A 91 13.60 -25.52 23.49
C HIS A 91 14.74 -26.51 23.18
N HIS A 92 15.96 -26.23 23.65
CA HIS A 92 17.01 -27.26 23.70
C HIS A 92 16.72 -28.15 24.90
N LYS A 93 15.98 -29.21 24.60
CA LYS A 93 15.92 -30.41 25.42
C LYS A 93 17.33 -31.00 25.46
N PHE A 94 18.01 -31.00 26.61
CA PHE A 94 18.86 -32.08 27.13
C PHE A 94 19.27 -31.79 28.57
#